data_AF-A0A963I5C1-F1
#
_entry.id   AF-A0A963I5C1-F1
#
_cell.length_a   1.000
_cell.length_b   1.000
_cell.length_c   1.000
_cell.angle_alpha   90.00
_cell.angle_beta   90.00
_cell.angle_gamma   90.00
#
_symmetry.space_group_name_H-M   'P 1'
#
loop_
_entity.id
_entity.type
_entity.pdbx_description
1 polymer ?
#
loop_
_entity_poly.entity_id
_entity_poly.type
_entity_poly.pdbx_seq_one_letter_code
_entity_poly.pdbx_strand_id
1 'polypeptide(L)'
;MSQHTPQASPPVTGGGWRILIRTLLWVPWVLAVAVGMYALGRFTADEAVGYRSPAEHFKYGSTGGERESGFPYWIWRALPEICPEFLPGEGYASLGMIYEPGRDLPVGVSKRFNLGIDRVFLNCAVCHTSTVRDAPDAPPRLVLGMPAHRFDIRAFETFFFDCASSARFRSEFIVPQIEAMAGGLSWLDRTVVYPVAIGLMRERLLMLKERFDFVFDQPEWGPGRVDTFNSAKVLFNFPMHQLPARELLGASDFPSIWLQGPRMLRDDGERMELHWDGNNTHTEERNKSAAFGTGTTPPTIDLRAIARVEEWLLGLEPPRYPYPVDEAQAKRGGALYAHYCADCHGAGGRNF
;
A
#
# COMPACT_ATOMS: atom_id res chain seq x y z
N MET A 1 26.08 -95.23 29.31
CA MET A 1 25.38 -94.59 28.17
C MET A 1 24.68 -93.34 28.67
N SER A 2 25.35 -92.20 28.64
CA SER A 2 24.74 -90.88 28.86
C SER A 2 24.85 -90.11 27.56
N GLN A 3 23.71 -89.83 26.93
CA GLN A 3 23.64 -89.05 25.70
C GLN A 3 23.71 -87.56 26.05
N HIS A 4 24.76 -86.87 25.58
CA HIS A 4 24.82 -85.42 25.56
C HIS A 4 24.20 -84.92 24.25
N THR A 5 23.05 -84.26 24.36
CA THR A 5 22.41 -83.50 23.28
C THR A 5 23.11 -82.14 23.11
N PRO A 6 23.46 -81.70 21.89
CA PRO A 6 23.98 -80.35 21.69
C PRO A 6 22.85 -79.31 21.80
N GLN A 7 23.04 -78.27 22.62
CA GLN A 7 22.20 -77.07 22.61
C GLN A 7 22.43 -76.29 21.31
N ALA A 8 21.35 -76.08 20.55
CA ALA A 8 21.35 -75.21 19.38
C ALA A 8 21.42 -73.73 19.82
N SER A 9 22.36 -72.98 19.24
CA SER A 9 22.47 -71.53 19.39
C SER A 9 21.23 -70.83 18.83
N PRO A 10 20.67 -69.80 19.50
CA PRO A 10 19.53 -69.07 18.96
C PRO A 10 19.93 -68.26 17.72
N PRO A 11 19.06 -68.14 16.70
CA PRO A 11 19.36 -67.33 15.53
C PRO A 11 19.44 -65.85 15.94
N VAL A 12 20.55 -65.20 15.60
CA VAL A 12 20.68 -63.73 15.71
C VAL A 12 19.61 -63.13 14.80
N THR A 13 18.58 -62.56 15.42
CA THR A 13 17.42 -62.02 14.74
C THR A 13 17.82 -60.81 13.90
N GLY A 14 17.74 -60.94 12.56
CA GLY A 14 17.85 -59.85 11.58
C GLY A 14 16.70 -58.83 11.64
N GLY A 15 16.19 -58.53 12.83
CA GLY A 15 15.07 -57.60 13.07
C GLY A 15 15.46 -56.13 12.92
N GLY A 16 16.68 -55.77 13.35
CA GLY A 16 17.17 -54.38 13.26
C GLY A 16 17.29 -53.88 11.82
N TRP A 17 17.75 -54.72 10.89
CA TRP A 17 17.90 -54.38 9.48
C TRP A 17 16.55 -54.15 8.77
N ARG A 18 15.54 -54.97 9.11
CA ARG A 18 14.18 -54.83 8.58
C ARG A 18 13.47 -53.58 9.11
N ILE A 19 13.73 -53.21 10.36
CA ILE A 19 13.23 -51.96 10.95
C ILE A 19 13.95 -50.76 10.30
N LEU A 20 15.27 -50.81 10.13
CA LEU A 20 16.04 -49.74 9.49
C LEU A 20 15.58 -49.46 8.05
N ILE A 21 15.37 -50.52 7.24
CA ILE A 21 14.84 -50.40 5.87
C ILE A 21 13.43 -49.83 5.87
N ARG A 22 12.55 -50.30 6.78
CA ARG A 22 11.19 -49.75 6.89
C ARG A 22 11.21 -48.27 7.29
N THR A 23 12.06 -47.87 8.22
CA THR A 23 12.20 -46.46 8.62
C THR A 23 12.71 -45.61 7.46
N LEU A 24 13.75 -46.06 6.73
CA LEU A 24 14.28 -45.38 5.55
C LEU A 24 13.25 -45.22 4.43
N LEU A 25 12.32 -46.17 4.27
CA LEU A 25 11.21 -46.06 3.31
C LEU A 25 10.16 -45.01 3.73
N TRP A 26 9.99 -44.73 5.02
CA TRP A 26 9.07 -43.70 5.53
C TRP A 26 9.68 -42.30 5.55
N VAL A 27 11.01 -42.16 5.64
CA VAL A 27 11.72 -40.86 5.62
C VAL A 27 11.27 -39.94 4.46
N PRO A 28 11.21 -40.37 3.18
CA PRO A 28 10.79 -39.48 2.10
C PRO A 28 9.35 -39.01 2.25
N TRP A 29 8.45 -39.84 2.78
CA TRP A 29 7.05 -39.46 3.05
C TRP A 29 6.96 -38.46 4.19
N VAL A 30 7.69 -38.68 5.28
CA VAL A 30 7.74 -37.75 6.42
C VAL A 30 8.33 -36.40 5.97
N LEU A 31 9.40 -36.41 5.18
CA LEU A 31 9.99 -35.20 4.60
C LEU A 31 9.01 -34.50 3.66
N ALA A 32 8.32 -35.24 2.78
CA ALA A 32 7.32 -34.66 1.88
C ALA A 32 6.16 -34.02 2.65
N VAL A 33 5.67 -34.67 3.72
CA VAL A 33 4.64 -34.11 4.60
C VAL A 33 5.17 -32.88 5.33
N ALA A 34 6.39 -32.90 5.87
CA ALA A 34 6.99 -31.75 6.55
C ALA A 34 7.17 -30.54 5.60
N VAL A 35 7.70 -30.77 4.39
CA VAL A 35 7.85 -29.75 3.35
C VAL A 35 6.48 -29.25 2.91
N GLY A 36 5.50 -30.14 2.74
CA GLY A 36 4.13 -29.79 2.40
C GLY A 36 3.46 -28.91 3.47
N MET A 37 3.62 -29.25 4.75
CA MET A 37 3.11 -28.43 5.86
C MET A 37 3.81 -27.06 5.94
N TYR A 38 5.14 -27.03 5.76
CA TYR A 38 5.89 -25.76 5.71
C TYR A 38 5.44 -24.89 4.54
N ALA A 39 5.33 -25.46 3.34
CA ALA A 39 4.88 -24.75 2.15
C ALA A 39 3.45 -24.26 2.31
N LEU A 40 2.55 -25.09 2.84
CA LEU A 40 1.18 -24.69 3.14
C LEU A 40 1.17 -23.50 4.09
N GLY A 41 1.78 -23.63 5.28
CA GLY A 41 1.81 -22.55 6.26
C GLY A 41 2.43 -21.26 5.72
N ARG A 42 3.53 -21.36 4.96
CA ARG A 42 4.19 -20.19 4.38
C ARG A 42 3.35 -19.51 3.30
N PHE A 43 2.85 -20.25 2.32
CA PHE A 43 2.21 -19.68 1.14
C PHE A 43 0.71 -19.40 1.32
N THR A 44 0.06 -19.97 2.33
CA THR A 44 -1.34 -19.63 2.68
C THR A 44 -1.46 -18.60 3.79
N ALA A 45 -0.36 -18.20 4.43
CA ALA A 45 -0.39 -17.13 5.41
C ALA A 45 -0.83 -15.80 4.78
N ASP A 46 -1.66 -15.07 5.53
CA ASP A 46 -2.20 -13.78 5.16
C ASP A 46 -2.31 -12.92 6.43
N GLU A 47 -1.22 -12.25 6.76
CA GLU A 47 -1.06 -11.53 8.03
C GLU A 47 -0.62 -10.09 7.78
N ALA A 48 -1.52 -9.14 8.01
CA ALA A 48 -1.18 -7.72 7.96
C ALA A 48 -0.53 -7.26 9.27
N VAL A 49 0.43 -6.34 9.17
CA VAL A 49 1.00 -5.69 10.35
C VAL A 49 -0.08 -4.84 11.03
N GLY A 50 -0.41 -5.18 12.28
CA GLY A 50 -1.44 -4.53 13.08
C GLY A 50 -0.92 -3.34 13.91
N TYR A 51 -1.70 -2.27 13.97
CA TYR A 51 -1.37 -1.07 14.75
C TYR A 51 -2.49 -0.75 15.74
N ARG A 52 -2.16 -0.42 17.00
CA ARG A 52 -3.16 -0.16 18.05
C ARG A 52 -3.79 1.23 18.02
N SER A 53 -3.02 2.27 17.73
CA SER A 53 -3.57 3.62 17.62
C SER A 53 -4.23 3.82 16.24
N PRO A 54 -5.38 4.53 16.16
CA PRO A 54 -5.98 4.86 14.87
C PRO A 54 -5.04 5.67 13.96
N ALA A 55 -4.26 6.59 14.53
CA ALA A 55 -3.27 7.38 13.80
C ALA A 55 -2.17 6.51 13.17
N GLU A 56 -1.58 5.55 13.90
CA GLU A 56 -0.56 4.67 13.31
C GLU A 56 -1.18 3.70 12.29
N HIS A 57 -2.42 3.25 12.53
CA HIS A 57 -3.14 2.43 11.56
C HIS A 57 -3.46 3.21 10.29
N PHE A 58 -3.82 4.49 10.39
CA PHE A 58 -3.99 5.33 9.22
C PHE A 58 -2.67 5.48 8.44
N LYS A 59 -1.54 5.70 9.12
CA LYS A 59 -0.23 5.83 8.48
C LYS A 59 0.26 4.56 7.80
N TYR A 60 0.11 3.38 8.43
CA TYR A 60 0.81 2.15 8.01
C TYR A 60 -0.08 0.89 7.96
N GLY A 61 -1.36 1.00 8.28
CA GLY A 61 -2.30 -0.12 8.28
C GLY A 61 -2.69 -0.54 6.87
N SER A 62 -2.85 -1.86 6.70
CA SER A 62 -3.35 -2.48 5.46
C SER A 62 -4.80 -2.06 5.19
N THR A 63 -5.09 -1.68 3.95
CA THR A 63 -6.46 -1.60 3.40
C THR A 63 -6.87 -2.86 2.63
N GLY A 64 -5.93 -3.78 2.36
CA GLY A 64 -6.17 -5.00 1.60
C GLY A 64 -5.43 -5.07 0.26
N GLY A 65 -4.96 -3.94 -0.26
CA GLY A 65 -4.34 -3.83 -1.59
C GLY A 65 -3.07 -4.66 -1.78
N GLU A 66 -2.36 -5.01 -0.71
CA GLU A 66 -1.14 -5.80 -0.77
C GLU A 66 -1.36 -7.20 -1.35
N ARG A 67 -2.59 -7.74 -1.29
CA ARG A 67 -2.95 -9.07 -1.80
C ARG A 67 -2.87 -9.17 -3.31
N GLU A 68 -3.26 -8.12 -4.03
CA GLU A 68 -3.26 -8.13 -5.50
C GLU A 68 -2.17 -7.21 -6.06
N SER A 69 -2.14 -5.98 -5.58
CA SER A 69 -1.28 -4.90 -6.10
C SER A 69 0.07 -4.82 -5.38
N GLY A 70 0.22 -5.51 -4.24
CA GLY A 70 1.40 -5.37 -3.37
C GLY A 70 2.72 -5.77 -4.02
N PHE A 71 3.72 -4.92 -3.85
CA PHE A 71 5.10 -5.19 -4.24
C PHE A 71 5.80 -6.05 -3.17
N PRO A 72 6.59 -7.07 -3.53
CA PRO A 72 7.48 -7.71 -2.58
C PRO A 72 8.35 -6.67 -1.87
N TYR A 73 8.32 -6.66 -0.53
CA TYR A 73 8.93 -5.61 0.31
C TYR A 73 10.40 -5.36 -0.06
N TRP A 74 11.17 -6.41 -0.24
CA TRP A 74 12.58 -6.26 -0.55
C TRP A 74 12.84 -5.82 -1.99
N ILE A 75 11.99 -6.20 -2.95
CA ILE A 75 12.06 -5.64 -4.30
C ILE A 75 11.75 -4.13 -4.23
N TRP A 76 10.67 -3.74 -3.54
CA TRP A 76 10.33 -2.34 -3.30
C TRP A 76 11.52 -1.56 -2.72
N ARG A 77 12.20 -2.09 -1.69
CA ARG A 77 13.37 -1.43 -1.08
C ARG A 77 14.57 -1.33 -2.04
N ALA A 78 14.79 -2.32 -2.90
CA ALA A 78 15.92 -2.37 -3.80
C ALA A 78 15.76 -1.49 -5.05
N LEU A 79 14.54 -1.32 -5.57
CA LEU A 79 14.32 -0.67 -6.87
C LEU A 79 14.90 0.75 -7.00
N PRO A 80 14.84 1.63 -5.99
CA PRO A 80 15.46 2.95 -6.09
C PRO A 80 16.98 2.92 -6.32
N GLU A 81 17.68 1.88 -5.84
CA GLU A 81 19.12 1.71 -6.08
C GLU A 81 19.42 1.00 -7.42
N ILE A 82 18.48 0.20 -7.92
CA ILE A 82 18.59 -0.49 -9.22
C ILE A 82 18.34 0.48 -10.38
N CYS A 83 17.38 1.38 -10.19
CA CYS A 83 16.86 2.30 -11.21
C CYS A 83 16.90 3.79 -10.77
N PRO A 84 18.01 4.29 -10.17
CA PRO A 84 18.06 5.66 -9.65
C PRO A 84 17.84 6.71 -10.74
N GLU A 85 18.18 6.39 -12.00
CA GLU A 85 18.02 7.30 -13.14
C GLU A 85 16.57 7.68 -13.45
N PHE A 86 15.58 6.89 -12.99
CA PHE A 86 14.16 7.16 -13.19
C PHE A 86 13.53 7.90 -12.00
N LEU A 87 14.33 8.30 -11.01
CA LEU A 87 13.88 9.11 -9.88
C LEU A 87 14.39 10.54 -10.00
N PRO A 88 13.61 11.55 -9.58
CA PRO A 88 14.06 12.94 -9.58
C PRO A 88 15.13 13.23 -8.52
N GLY A 89 15.35 12.30 -7.59
CA GLY A 89 16.35 12.42 -6.53
C GLY A 89 16.49 11.13 -5.72
N GLU A 90 16.95 11.25 -4.48
CA GLU A 90 17.23 10.08 -3.64
C GLU A 90 15.95 9.35 -3.20
N GLY A 91 15.86 8.08 -3.60
CA GLY A 91 14.83 7.17 -3.11
C GLY A 91 13.40 7.60 -3.40
N TYR A 92 12.44 6.94 -2.75
CA TYR A 92 11.03 7.32 -2.84
C TYR A 92 10.71 8.67 -2.17
N ALA A 93 11.59 9.19 -1.32
CA ALA A 93 11.42 10.51 -0.71
C ALA A 93 11.46 11.64 -1.76
N SER A 94 12.18 11.43 -2.86
CA SER A 94 12.20 12.35 -4.00
C SER A 94 10.85 12.49 -4.71
N LEU A 95 9.97 11.49 -4.59
CA LEU A 95 8.59 11.49 -5.08
C LEU A 95 7.60 12.12 -4.08
N GLY A 96 8.12 12.69 -2.99
CA GLY A 96 7.32 13.31 -1.94
C GLY A 96 6.74 12.37 -0.90
N MET A 97 7.14 11.09 -0.90
CA MET A 97 6.81 10.17 0.19
C MET A 97 7.51 10.62 1.49
N ILE A 98 6.82 10.47 2.62
CA ILE A 98 7.26 10.99 3.91
C ILE A 98 7.76 9.85 4.80
N TYR A 99 8.98 9.95 5.30
CA TYR A 99 9.55 8.98 6.24
C TYR A 99 9.59 9.57 7.66
N GLU A 100 9.09 8.81 8.64
CA GLU A 100 9.31 9.11 10.06
C GLU A 100 10.65 8.53 10.54
N PRO A 101 11.31 9.16 11.53
CA PRO A 101 12.56 8.64 12.07
C PRO A 101 12.46 7.18 12.52
N GLY A 102 13.41 6.35 12.09
CA GLY A 102 13.46 4.93 12.44
C GLY A 102 12.46 4.03 11.71
N ARG A 103 11.70 4.57 10.75
CA ARG A 103 10.82 3.78 9.87
C ARG A 103 11.51 3.48 8.54
N ASP A 104 11.30 2.27 8.08
CA ASP A 104 11.82 1.74 6.82
C ASP A 104 10.85 1.89 5.64
N LEU A 105 9.56 2.06 5.95
CA LEU A 105 8.48 2.37 5.02
C LEU A 105 7.99 3.80 5.24
N PRO A 106 7.60 4.51 4.16
CA PRO A 106 7.04 5.84 4.30
C PRO A 106 5.62 5.77 4.86
N VAL A 107 5.18 6.87 5.48
CA VAL A 107 3.78 7.12 5.80
C VAL A 107 2.98 6.99 4.52
N GLY A 108 1.91 6.19 4.58
CA GLY A 108 1.14 5.85 3.39
C GLY A 108 1.41 4.47 2.82
N VAL A 109 2.31 3.67 3.43
CA VAL A 109 2.64 2.33 2.95
C VAL A 109 2.43 1.29 4.04
N SER A 110 1.64 0.29 3.72
CA SER A 110 1.32 -0.83 4.60
C SER A 110 2.10 -2.08 4.24
N LYS A 111 2.15 -3.04 5.17
CA LYS A 111 2.90 -4.29 5.03
C LYS A 111 2.04 -5.48 5.44
N ARG A 112 2.05 -6.53 4.62
CA ARG A 112 1.36 -7.80 4.84
C ARG A 112 2.25 -8.96 4.40
N PHE A 113 2.31 -10.01 5.21
CA PHE A 113 2.86 -11.29 4.78
C PHE A 113 1.80 -12.06 3.99
N ASN A 114 2.06 -12.31 2.70
CA ASN A 114 1.15 -13.00 1.80
C ASN A 114 1.91 -13.65 0.64
N LEU A 115 1.44 -14.80 0.14
CA LEU A 115 2.13 -15.60 -0.89
C LEU A 115 3.57 -15.96 -0.49
N GLY A 116 3.80 -16.19 0.81
CA GLY A 116 5.08 -16.62 1.33
C GLY A 116 6.17 -15.54 1.38
N ILE A 117 5.82 -14.27 1.23
CA ILE A 117 6.73 -13.13 1.35
C ILE A 117 6.03 -11.92 1.96
N ASP A 118 6.84 -10.99 2.50
CA ASP A 118 6.36 -9.66 2.83
C ASP A 118 6.04 -8.87 1.57
N ARG A 119 4.85 -8.28 1.52
CA ARG A 119 4.39 -7.40 0.45
C ARG A 119 3.97 -6.06 1.03
N VAL A 120 4.19 -5.00 0.26
CA VAL A 120 3.84 -3.63 0.63
C VAL A 120 3.03 -2.96 -0.46
N PHE A 121 2.14 -2.06 -0.06
CA PHE A 121 1.42 -1.23 -1.00
C PHE A 121 0.97 0.07 -0.36
N LEU A 122 0.49 0.99 -1.19
CA LEU A 122 -0.06 2.26 -0.76
C LEU A 122 -1.33 2.06 0.08
N ASN A 123 -1.54 2.92 1.07
CA ASN A 123 -2.77 3.07 1.83
C ASN A 123 -3.25 4.54 1.80
N CYS A 124 -4.34 4.85 2.51
CA CYS A 124 -4.97 6.16 2.48
C CYS A 124 -4.03 7.33 2.83
N ALA A 125 -3.06 7.12 3.71
CA ALA A 125 -2.21 8.19 4.22
C ALA A 125 -1.24 8.74 3.18
N VAL A 126 -0.94 8.02 2.09
CA VAL A 126 -0.03 8.54 1.04
C VAL A 126 -0.63 9.76 0.33
N CYS A 127 -1.95 9.78 0.17
CA CYS A 127 -2.71 10.86 -0.47
C CYS A 127 -3.23 11.90 0.54
N HIS A 128 -3.40 11.49 1.80
CA HIS A 128 -4.07 12.28 2.84
C HIS A 128 -3.18 12.55 4.05
N THR A 129 -1.88 12.68 3.82
CA THR A 129 -0.93 13.18 4.83
C THR A 129 0.05 14.12 4.17
N SER A 130 0.39 15.20 4.88
CA SER A 130 1.53 16.00 4.48
C SER A 130 2.30 16.55 5.65
N THR A 131 3.27 17.40 5.36
CA THR A 131 4.07 18.10 6.36
C THR A 131 3.95 19.60 6.22
N VAL A 132 4.00 20.31 7.34
CA VAL A 132 4.16 21.75 7.37
C VAL A 132 5.36 22.11 8.24
N ARG A 133 5.95 23.28 8.02
CA ARG A 133 7.03 23.81 8.86
C ARG A 133 6.52 25.07 9.56
N ASP A 134 6.83 25.21 10.85
CA ASP A 134 6.44 26.38 11.63
C ASP A 134 7.38 27.59 11.40
N ALA A 135 8.54 27.35 10.77
CA ALA A 135 9.48 28.37 10.27
C ALA A 135 10.29 27.76 9.10
N PRO A 136 10.93 28.56 8.22
CA PRO A 136 11.68 28.04 7.07
C PRO A 136 12.68 26.92 7.42
N ASP A 137 13.42 27.08 8.52
CA ASP A 137 14.45 26.13 8.96
C ASP A 137 13.96 25.11 10.01
N ALA A 138 12.70 25.20 10.45
CA ALA A 138 12.14 24.28 11.43
C ALA A 138 11.95 22.88 10.82
N PRO A 139 12.09 21.80 11.62
CA PRO A 139 11.78 20.47 11.15
C PRO A 139 10.31 20.38 10.71
N PRO A 140 10.01 19.65 9.62
CA PRO A 140 8.63 19.49 9.17
C PRO A 140 7.85 18.64 10.18
N ARG A 141 6.67 19.12 10.57
CA ARG A 141 5.71 18.36 11.37
C ARG A 141 4.67 17.70 10.47
N LEU A 142 4.39 16.43 10.75
CA LEU A 142 3.39 15.64 10.05
C LEU A 142 1.97 16.11 10.41
N VAL A 143 1.08 16.14 9.41
CA VAL A 143 -0.34 16.47 9.57
C VAL A 143 -1.17 15.42 8.85
N LEU A 144 -1.86 14.59 9.63
CA LEU A 144 -2.74 13.53 9.13
C LEU A 144 -4.08 14.13 8.70
N GLY A 145 -4.66 13.61 7.62
CA GLY A 145 -5.93 14.07 7.02
C GLY A 145 -5.80 15.31 6.11
N MET A 146 -4.59 15.85 5.99
CA MET A 146 -4.24 16.96 5.08
C MET A 146 -4.01 16.43 3.66
N PRO A 147 -4.35 17.19 2.59
CA PRO A 147 -3.89 16.91 1.23
C PRO A 147 -2.39 16.67 1.12
N ALA A 148 -1.98 15.56 0.49
CA ALA A 148 -0.58 15.25 0.24
C ALA A 148 0.03 16.09 -0.91
N HIS A 149 0.14 17.40 -0.72
CA HIS A 149 0.61 18.36 -1.73
C HIS A 149 2.05 18.13 -2.26
N ARG A 150 2.79 17.19 -1.65
CA ARG A 150 4.15 16.83 -2.06
C ARG A 150 4.23 15.52 -2.84
N PHE A 151 3.26 14.63 -2.66
CA PHE A 151 3.32 13.29 -3.27
C PHE A 151 3.01 13.40 -4.75
N ASP A 152 3.90 12.89 -5.59
CA ASP A 152 3.73 12.84 -7.04
C ASP A 152 3.42 11.40 -7.45
N ILE A 153 2.13 11.09 -7.54
CA ILE A 153 1.67 9.73 -7.86
C ILE A 153 1.98 9.34 -9.31
N ARG A 154 2.02 10.28 -10.25
CA ARG A 154 2.40 9.97 -11.65
C ARG A 154 3.87 9.71 -11.77
N ALA A 155 4.72 10.51 -11.12
CA ALA A 155 6.15 10.22 -11.10
C ALA A 155 6.43 8.88 -10.43
N PHE A 156 5.67 8.53 -9.39
CA PHE A 156 5.70 7.23 -8.76
C PHE A 156 5.34 6.09 -9.72
N GLU A 157 4.20 6.16 -10.41
CA GLU A 157 3.79 5.15 -11.40
C GLU A 157 4.81 5.05 -12.55
N THR A 158 5.24 6.20 -13.08
CA THR A 158 6.23 6.32 -14.16
C THR A 158 7.54 5.63 -13.79
N PHE A 159 8.03 5.85 -12.56
CA PHE A 159 9.24 5.17 -12.06
C PHE A 159 9.13 3.64 -12.16
N PHE A 160 8.02 3.05 -11.69
CA PHE A 160 7.85 1.59 -11.75
C PHE A 160 7.75 1.09 -13.18
N PHE A 161 7.03 1.79 -14.05
CA PHE A 161 6.88 1.43 -15.45
C PHE A 161 8.20 1.48 -16.23
N ASP A 162 8.98 2.53 -16.03
CA ASP A 162 10.25 2.72 -16.73
C ASP A 162 11.33 1.80 -16.17
N CYS A 163 11.37 1.61 -14.86
CA CYS A 163 12.25 0.62 -14.24
C CYS A 163 11.91 -0.80 -14.74
N ALA A 164 10.63 -1.19 -14.79
CA ALA A 164 10.21 -2.50 -15.33
C ALA A 164 10.59 -2.69 -16.81
N SER A 165 10.62 -1.59 -17.58
CA SER A 165 11.03 -1.60 -18.99
C SER A 165 12.55 -1.72 -19.15
N SER A 166 13.33 -1.28 -18.15
CA SER A 166 14.79 -1.32 -18.17
C SER A 166 15.36 -2.74 -18.21
N ALA A 167 16.56 -2.87 -18.79
CA ALA A 167 17.36 -4.09 -18.75
C ALA A 167 17.80 -4.47 -17.33
N ARG A 168 17.79 -3.53 -16.37
CA ARG A 168 18.17 -3.79 -14.98
C ARG A 168 17.10 -4.49 -14.16
N PHE A 169 15.84 -4.49 -14.61
CA PHE A 169 14.76 -5.20 -13.92
C PHE A 169 14.81 -6.70 -14.24
N ARG A 170 15.81 -7.38 -13.66
CA ARG A 170 16.03 -8.83 -13.79
C ARG A 170 16.57 -9.39 -12.48
N SER A 171 16.38 -10.70 -12.27
CA SER A 171 16.82 -11.38 -11.06
C SER A 171 18.33 -11.27 -10.83
N GLU A 172 19.14 -11.23 -11.88
CA GLU A 172 20.59 -11.13 -11.77
C GLU A 172 21.07 -9.83 -11.11
N PHE A 173 20.28 -8.76 -11.17
CA PHE A 173 20.61 -7.48 -10.53
C PHE A 173 19.87 -7.28 -9.22
N ILE A 174 18.58 -7.61 -9.19
CA ILE A 174 17.74 -7.32 -8.02
C ILE A 174 18.02 -8.29 -6.87
N VAL A 175 18.23 -9.59 -7.13
CA VAL A 175 18.44 -10.58 -6.04
C VAL A 175 19.72 -10.31 -5.24
N PRO A 176 20.88 -10.03 -5.85
CA PRO A 176 22.08 -9.66 -5.10
C PRO A 176 21.90 -8.38 -4.27
N GLN A 177 21.19 -7.40 -4.80
CA GLN A 177 20.89 -6.16 -4.09
C GLN A 177 20.01 -6.42 -2.86
N ILE A 178 18.96 -7.25 -3.01
CA ILE A 178 18.13 -7.68 -1.88
C ILE A 178 18.97 -8.41 -0.84
N GLU A 179 19.83 -9.34 -1.26
CA GLU A 179 20.66 -10.11 -0.34
C GLU A 179 21.60 -9.22 0.48
N ALA A 180 22.20 -8.22 -0.16
CA ALA A 180 23.03 -7.23 0.51
C ALA A 180 22.24 -6.41 1.55
N MET A 181 21.03 -5.96 1.19
CA MET A 181 20.17 -5.16 2.07
C MET A 181 19.57 -5.97 3.23
N ALA A 182 19.19 -7.22 2.99
CA ALA A 182 18.53 -8.09 3.97
C ALA A 182 19.51 -8.78 4.94
N GLY A 183 20.82 -8.69 4.68
CA GLY A 183 21.85 -9.40 5.46
C GLY A 183 21.89 -10.90 5.16
N GLY A 184 21.49 -11.30 3.95
CA GLY A 184 21.42 -12.69 3.50
C GLY A 184 20.01 -13.13 3.13
N LEU A 185 19.91 -14.16 2.28
CA LEU A 185 18.66 -14.81 1.90
C LEU A 185 18.76 -16.32 2.12
N SER A 186 17.63 -16.96 2.42
CA SER A 186 17.57 -18.42 2.39
C SER A 186 17.79 -18.93 0.97
N TRP A 187 18.26 -20.17 0.81
CA TRP A 187 18.46 -20.77 -0.51
C TRP A 187 17.16 -20.73 -1.34
N LEU A 188 16.02 -21.06 -0.72
CA LEU A 188 14.71 -21.04 -1.36
C LEU A 188 14.33 -19.62 -1.82
N ASP A 189 14.56 -18.61 -0.99
CA ASP A 189 14.24 -17.23 -1.33
C ASP A 189 15.09 -16.71 -2.47
N ARG A 190 16.39 -16.98 -2.39
CA ARG A 190 17.39 -16.55 -3.37
C ARG A 190 17.19 -17.20 -4.73
N THR A 191 16.86 -18.49 -4.78
CA THR A 191 16.84 -19.28 -6.03
C THR A 191 15.46 -19.42 -6.66
N VAL A 192 14.38 -19.34 -5.87
CA VAL A 192 13.03 -19.57 -6.35
C VAL A 192 12.13 -18.35 -6.10
N VAL A 193 11.95 -17.96 -4.84
CA VAL A 193 10.89 -17.01 -4.47
C VAL A 193 11.10 -15.63 -5.09
N TYR A 194 12.28 -15.02 -4.92
CA TYR A 194 12.54 -13.70 -5.50
C TYR A 194 12.67 -13.73 -7.03
N PRO A 195 13.38 -14.67 -7.66
CA PRO A 195 13.41 -14.75 -9.12
C PRO A 195 12.01 -14.83 -9.75
N VAL A 196 11.13 -15.68 -9.21
CA VAL A 196 9.74 -15.80 -9.67
C VAL A 196 8.97 -14.51 -9.41
N ALA A 197 9.09 -13.92 -8.21
CA ALA A 197 8.39 -12.70 -7.86
C ALA A 197 8.81 -11.51 -8.75
N ILE A 198 10.10 -11.39 -9.09
CA ILE A 198 10.63 -10.38 -10.01
C ILE A 198 10.05 -10.57 -11.41
N GLY A 199 10.05 -11.81 -11.93
CA GLY A 199 9.46 -12.11 -13.24
C GLY A 199 7.99 -11.72 -13.33
N LEU A 200 7.18 -12.18 -12.36
CA LEU A 200 5.75 -11.87 -12.29
C LEU A 200 5.48 -10.37 -12.12
N MET A 201 6.27 -9.69 -11.29
CA MET A 201 6.13 -8.25 -11.08
C MET A 201 6.45 -7.47 -12.37
N ARG A 202 7.51 -7.86 -13.11
CA ARG A 202 7.87 -7.24 -14.38
C ARG A 202 6.73 -7.35 -15.38
N GLU A 203 6.19 -8.55 -15.59
CA GLU A 203 5.10 -8.79 -16.54
C GLU A 203 3.85 -7.98 -16.17
N ARG A 204 3.47 -7.96 -14.89
CA ARG A 204 2.31 -7.18 -14.43
C ARG A 204 2.50 -5.68 -14.61
N LEU A 205 3.69 -5.15 -14.31
CA LEU A 205 3.99 -3.72 -14.50
C LEU A 205 3.97 -3.33 -15.98
N LEU A 206 4.52 -4.16 -16.87
CA LEU A 206 4.49 -3.89 -18.32
C LEU A 206 3.06 -3.94 -18.87
N MET A 207 2.24 -4.92 -18.46
CA MET A 207 0.83 -4.97 -18.82
C MET A 207 0.08 -3.73 -18.32
N LEU A 208 0.37 -3.28 -17.10
CA LEU A 208 -0.26 -2.10 -16.53
C LEU A 208 0.16 -0.82 -17.26
N LYS A 209 1.45 -0.70 -17.65
CA LYS A 209 1.96 0.41 -18.47
C LYS A 209 1.14 0.56 -19.76
N GLU A 210 0.91 -0.53 -20.49
CA GLU A 210 0.11 -0.53 -21.73
C GLU A 210 -1.34 -0.08 -21.48
N ARG A 211 -1.95 -0.48 -20.36
CA ARG A 211 -3.32 -0.06 -20.00
C ARG A 211 -3.41 1.41 -19.62
N PHE A 212 -2.33 1.97 -19.08
CA PHE A 212 -2.22 3.34 -18.62
C PHE A 212 -1.59 4.29 -19.65
N ASP A 213 -1.37 3.84 -20.88
CA ASP A 213 -0.65 4.61 -21.91
C ASP A 213 -1.23 6.03 -22.12
N PHE A 214 -2.57 6.15 -22.04
CA PHE A 214 -3.27 7.44 -22.14
C PHE A 214 -2.90 8.47 -21.06
N VAL A 215 -2.41 8.03 -19.88
CA VAL A 215 -1.95 8.95 -18.82
C VAL A 215 -0.70 9.71 -19.25
N PHE A 216 0.11 9.14 -20.13
CA PHE A 216 1.27 9.82 -20.68
C PHE A 216 0.90 10.89 -21.72
N ASP A 217 -0.30 10.82 -22.30
CA ASP A 217 -0.85 11.86 -23.19
C ASP A 217 -1.50 13.02 -22.42
N GLN A 218 -1.75 12.86 -21.11
CA GLN A 218 -2.28 13.92 -20.28
C GLN A 218 -1.23 15.02 -20.03
N PRO A 219 -1.67 16.27 -19.82
CA PRO A 219 -0.81 17.33 -19.30
C PRO A 219 -0.16 16.93 -17.97
N GLU A 220 1.07 17.41 -17.74
CA GLU A 220 1.71 17.32 -16.43
C GLU A 220 0.82 17.94 -15.35
N TRP A 221 0.52 17.15 -14.31
CA TRP A 221 -0.26 17.61 -13.15
C TRP A 221 0.60 18.00 -11.94
N GLY A 222 1.85 17.58 -11.89
CA GLY A 222 2.76 17.71 -10.75
C GLY A 222 2.27 17.09 -9.42
N PRO A 223 3.02 17.33 -8.33
CA PRO A 223 2.70 16.81 -7.00
C PRO A 223 1.36 17.30 -6.44
N GLY A 224 0.75 16.49 -5.58
CA GLY A 224 -0.48 16.84 -4.87
C GLY A 224 -1.78 16.56 -5.61
N ARG A 225 -1.68 15.91 -6.79
CA ARG A 225 -2.80 15.62 -7.67
C ARG A 225 -2.91 14.14 -8.02
N VAL A 226 -4.10 13.73 -8.42
CA VAL A 226 -4.41 12.36 -8.85
C VAL A 226 -5.47 12.33 -9.94
N ASP A 227 -5.45 11.26 -10.74
CA ASP A 227 -6.46 11.01 -11.76
C ASP A 227 -7.56 10.26 -11.06
N THR A 228 -8.57 11.01 -10.65
CA THR A 228 -9.55 10.54 -9.69
C THR A 228 -10.35 9.33 -10.21
N PHE A 229 -10.60 9.26 -11.52
CA PHE A 229 -11.51 8.26 -12.09
C PHE A 229 -10.94 7.45 -13.24
N ASN A 230 -9.94 7.94 -14.00
CA ASN A 230 -9.44 7.14 -15.12
C ASN A 230 -8.70 5.88 -14.65
N SER A 231 -8.00 5.92 -13.52
CA SER A 231 -7.42 4.71 -12.92
C SER A 231 -8.49 3.67 -12.55
N ALA A 232 -9.66 4.13 -12.06
CA ALA A 232 -10.80 3.26 -11.80
C ALA A 232 -11.42 2.72 -13.11
N LYS A 233 -11.55 3.55 -14.15
CA LYS A 233 -12.01 3.10 -15.48
C LYS A 233 -11.11 1.97 -16.03
N VAL A 234 -9.79 2.10 -15.90
CA VAL A 234 -8.85 1.04 -16.29
C VAL A 234 -9.05 -0.24 -15.48
N LEU A 235 -9.23 -0.11 -14.16
CA LEU A 235 -9.51 -1.26 -13.28
C LEU A 235 -10.77 -2.01 -13.70
N PHE A 236 -11.81 -1.31 -14.16
CA PHE A 236 -13.06 -1.88 -14.67
C PHE A 236 -13.02 -2.23 -16.17
N ASN A 237 -11.83 -2.24 -16.79
CA ASN A 237 -11.63 -2.59 -18.20
C ASN A 237 -12.47 -1.73 -19.16
N PHE A 238 -12.64 -0.44 -18.83
CA PHE A 238 -13.36 0.51 -19.67
C PHE A 238 -12.60 0.74 -20.99
N PRO A 239 -13.29 0.89 -22.14
CA PRO A 239 -12.63 1.10 -23.43
C PRO A 239 -12.07 2.54 -23.54
N MET A 240 -10.92 2.79 -22.92
CA MET A 240 -10.32 4.13 -22.82
C MET A 240 -10.10 4.80 -24.18
N HIS A 241 -9.77 4.03 -25.21
CA HIS A 241 -9.57 4.51 -26.59
C HIS A 241 -10.85 5.03 -27.28
N GLN A 242 -12.04 4.75 -26.72
CA GLN A 242 -13.32 5.26 -27.24
C GLN A 242 -13.77 6.53 -26.52
N LEU A 243 -13.06 6.93 -25.45
CA LEU A 243 -13.41 8.11 -24.70
C LEU A 243 -13.03 9.39 -25.47
N PRO A 244 -13.86 10.44 -25.40
CA PRO A 244 -13.44 11.77 -25.84
C PRO A 244 -12.20 12.24 -25.07
N ALA A 245 -11.28 12.94 -25.75
CA ALA A 245 -10.03 13.42 -25.13
C ALA A 245 -10.26 14.22 -23.82
N ARG A 246 -11.34 15.01 -23.75
CA ARG A 246 -11.71 15.77 -22.54
C ARG A 246 -12.00 14.88 -21.32
N GLU A 247 -12.44 13.65 -21.53
CA GLU A 247 -12.79 12.71 -20.45
C GLU A 247 -11.57 11.92 -19.95
N LEU A 248 -10.45 12.03 -20.67
CA LEU A 248 -9.14 11.55 -20.24
C LEU A 248 -8.44 12.58 -19.34
N LEU A 249 -9.00 13.78 -19.13
CA LEU A 249 -8.44 14.80 -18.24
C LEU A 249 -9.12 14.70 -16.87
N GLY A 250 -8.53 13.93 -15.94
CA GLY A 250 -9.12 13.61 -14.63
C GLY A 250 -8.36 14.14 -13.42
N ALA A 251 -7.31 14.94 -13.64
CA ALA A 251 -6.45 15.49 -12.61
C ALA A 251 -7.21 16.36 -11.60
N SER A 252 -7.16 16.01 -10.32
CA SER A 252 -7.70 16.84 -9.23
C SER A 252 -6.74 16.86 -8.03
N ASP A 253 -6.81 17.91 -7.21
CA ASP A 253 -6.03 18.00 -5.98
C ASP A 253 -6.50 16.96 -4.96
N PHE A 254 -5.60 16.39 -4.16
CA PHE A 254 -6.03 15.55 -3.03
C PHE A 254 -6.91 16.37 -2.06
N PRO A 255 -8.09 15.89 -1.65
CA PRO A 255 -8.93 16.64 -0.71
C PRO A 255 -8.47 16.44 0.74
N SER A 256 -8.82 17.39 1.61
CA SER A 256 -8.73 17.17 3.07
C SER A 256 -9.82 16.20 3.51
N ILE A 257 -9.50 15.33 4.46
CA ILE A 257 -10.44 14.29 4.93
C ILE A 257 -10.79 14.41 6.42
N TRP A 258 -10.50 15.57 7.02
CA TRP A 258 -10.95 15.92 8.37
C TRP A 258 -12.47 15.96 8.51
N LEU A 259 -12.97 15.93 9.74
CA LEU A 259 -14.37 16.24 10.08
C LEU A 259 -15.38 15.54 9.15
N GLN A 260 -15.23 14.24 8.92
CA GLN A 260 -16.15 13.53 8.03
C GLN A 260 -17.58 13.44 8.60
N GLY A 261 -17.74 13.45 9.92
CA GLY A 261 -19.05 13.41 10.56
C GLY A 261 -19.90 14.63 10.20
N PRO A 262 -19.41 15.87 10.43
CA PRO A 262 -20.09 17.08 9.97
C PRO A 262 -20.36 17.16 8.46
N ARG A 263 -19.63 16.39 7.64
CA ARG A 263 -19.81 16.32 6.18
C ARG A 263 -20.78 15.23 5.73
N MET A 264 -21.50 14.59 6.66
CA MET A 264 -22.54 13.62 6.31
C MET A 264 -23.84 14.29 5.89
N LEU A 265 -24.08 15.51 6.38
CA LEU A 265 -25.29 16.29 6.14
C LEU A 265 -24.90 17.73 5.83
N ARG A 266 -25.67 18.38 4.96
CA ARG A 266 -25.65 19.82 4.75
C ARG A 266 -26.38 20.53 5.88
N ASP A 267 -26.24 21.84 5.95
CA ASP A 267 -26.94 22.70 6.92
C ASP A 267 -28.49 22.58 6.90
N ASP A 268 -29.07 22.24 5.75
CA ASP A 268 -30.52 21.96 5.58
C ASP A 268 -30.96 20.56 6.05
N GLY A 269 -30.03 19.72 6.48
CA GLY A 269 -30.28 18.37 6.99
C GLY A 269 -30.33 17.28 5.91
N GLU A 270 -30.17 17.62 4.63
CA GLU A 270 -30.01 16.65 3.55
C GLU A 270 -28.59 16.09 3.50
N ARG A 271 -28.37 15.00 2.76
CA ARG A 271 -27.02 14.45 2.56
C ARG A 271 -26.14 15.43 1.80
N MET A 272 -24.88 15.55 2.23
CA MET A 272 -23.86 16.30 1.48
C MET A 272 -23.36 15.49 0.30
N GLU A 273 -23.23 16.15 -0.84
CA GLU A 273 -22.55 15.67 -2.03
C GLU A 273 -21.03 15.67 -1.81
N LEU A 274 -20.40 14.51 -1.95
CA LEU A 274 -18.99 14.22 -1.70
C LEU A 274 -18.24 13.96 -3.02
N HIS A 275 -16.91 13.86 -2.93
CA HIS A 275 -15.97 14.02 -4.05
C HIS A 275 -15.96 15.44 -4.61
N TRP A 276 -15.00 15.73 -5.50
CA TRP A 276 -14.87 17.06 -6.10
C TRP A 276 -16.03 17.43 -7.03
N ASP A 277 -16.70 16.43 -7.60
CA ASP A 277 -17.82 16.57 -8.52
C ASP A 277 -19.20 16.39 -7.86
N GLY A 278 -19.23 16.11 -6.55
CA GLY A 278 -20.47 15.92 -5.81
C GLY A 278 -21.23 14.63 -6.16
N ASN A 279 -20.55 13.61 -6.69
CA ASN A 279 -21.24 12.43 -7.23
C ASN A 279 -21.70 11.39 -6.20
N ASN A 280 -21.37 11.56 -4.92
CA ASN A 280 -21.65 10.56 -3.88
C ASN A 280 -22.22 11.21 -2.61
N THR A 281 -23.35 10.72 -2.11
CA THR A 281 -24.00 11.28 -0.90
C THR A 281 -23.77 10.47 0.37
N HIS A 282 -22.91 9.44 0.31
CA HIS A 282 -22.68 8.47 1.36
C HIS A 282 -21.18 8.38 1.69
N THR A 283 -20.80 8.89 2.86
CA THR A 283 -19.39 8.93 3.30
C THR A 283 -18.73 7.54 3.34
N GLU A 284 -19.46 6.51 3.78
CA GLU A 284 -18.99 5.12 3.78
C GLU A 284 -18.72 4.59 2.36
N GLU A 285 -19.64 4.82 1.42
CA GLU A 285 -19.47 4.41 0.03
C GLU A 285 -18.30 5.17 -0.63
N ARG A 286 -18.21 6.47 -0.36
CA ARG A 286 -17.11 7.33 -0.80
C ARG A 286 -15.76 6.80 -0.31
N ASN A 287 -15.65 6.42 0.96
CA ASN A 287 -14.40 5.91 1.53
C ASN A 287 -14.01 4.54 0.93
N LYS A 288 -14.98 3.64 0.72
CA LYS A 288 -14.75 2.34 0.07
C LYS A 288 -14.33 2.47 -1.39
N SER A 289 -14.99 3.36 -2.15
CA SER A 289 -14.64 3.61 -3.55
C SER A 289 -13.28 4.29 -3.68
N ALA A 290 -12.98 5.28 -2.82
CA ALA A 290 -11.65 5.89 -2.76
C ALA A 290 -10.54 4.90 -2.37
N ALA A 291 -10.87 3.87 -1.57
CA ALA A 291 -9.90 2.84 -1.21
C ALA A 291 -9.39 2.04 -2.43
N PHE A 292 -10.08 2.04 -3.58
CA PHE A 292 -9.55 1.43 -4.81
C PHE A 292 -8.23 2.07 -5.25
N GLY A 293 -8.02 3.36 -4.97
CA GLY A 293 -6.72 4.02 -5.17
C GLY A 293 -5.58 3.44 -4.32
N THR A 294 -5.91 2.68 -3.27
CA THR A 294 -4.95 1.90 -2.46
C THR A 294 -4.75 0.48 -2.99
N GLY A 295 -5.12 0.23 -4.26
CA GLY A 295 -4.91 -1.06 -4.94
C GLY A 295 -5.80 -2.20 -4.44
N THR A 296 -6.82 -1.88 -3.64
CA THR A 296 -7.81 -2.84 -3.19
C THR A 296 -8.99 -2.95 -4.16
N THR A 297 -9.70 -4.06 -4.10
CA THR A 297 -10.85 -4.41 -4.93
C THR A 297 -11.92 -5.05 -4.05
N PRO A 298 -13.18 -5.19 -4.50
CA PRO A 298 -14.22 -5.82 -3.69
C PRO A 298 -13.84 -7.19 -3.08
N PRO A 299 -13.05 -8.06 -3.74
CA PRO A 299 -12.57 -9.31 -3.14
C PRO A 299 -11.48 -9.17 -2.08
N THR A 300 -10.71 -8.08 -2.08
CA THR A 300 -9.49 -7.94 -1.24
C THR A 300 -9.60 -6.88 -0.15
N ILE A 301 -10.63 -6.03 -0.23
CA ILE A 301 -10.87 -4.91 0.67
C ILE A 301 -11.05 -5.37 2.12
N ASP A 302 -10.26 -4.77 3.02
CA ASP A 302 -10.39 -5.00 4.45
C ASP A 302 -11.40 -4.01 5.04
N LEU A 303 -12.67 -4.41 5.01
CA LEU A 303 -13.77 -3.58 5.50
C LEU A 303 -13.64 -3.22 6.98
N ARG A 304 -12.99 -4.06 7.80
CA ARG A 304 -12.79 -3.77 9.23
C ARG A 304 -11.71 -2.71 9.42
N ALA A 305 -10.61 -2.81 8.69
CA ALA A 305 -9.55 -1.80 8.72
C ALA A 305 -10.07 -0.45 8.20
N ILE A 306 -10.83 -0.46 7.11
CA ILE A 306 -11.43 0.77 6.56
C ILE A 306 -12.41 1.38 7.57
N ALA A 307 -13.38 0.62 8.09
CA ALA A 307 -14.34 1.13 9.08
C ALA A 307 -13.65 1.77 10.30
N ARG A 308 -12.51 1.22 10.73
CA ARG A 308 -11.71 1.79 11.82
C ARG A 308 -11.11 3.15 11.47
N VAL A 309 -10.62 3.32 10.23
CA VAL A 309 -10.13 4.60 9.73
C VAL A 309 -11.29 5.59 9.58
N GLU A 310 -12.43 5.15 9.05
CA GLU A 310 -13.64 5.96 8.91
C GLU A 310 -14.08 6.54 10.26
N GLU A 311 -14.22 5.68 11.28
CA GLU A 311 -14.62 6.07 12.64
C GLU A 311 -13.71 7.17 13.21
N TRP A 312 -12.39 7.03 13.01
CA TRP A 312 -11.44 8.04 13.45
C TRP A 312 -11.57 9.37 12.70
N LEU A 313 -11.85 9.32 11.40
CA LEU A 313 -11.99 10.50 10.54
C LEU A 313 -13.31 11.27 10.77
N LEU A 314 -14.31 10.64 11.40
CA LEU A 314 -15.57 11.33 11.75
C LEU A 314 -15.31 12.60 12.58
N GLY A 315 -14.41 12.51 13.56
CA GLY A 315 -14.08 13.58 14.50
C GLY A 315 -12.67 14.17 14.36
N LEU A 316 -11.85 13.70 13.41
CA LEU A 316 -10.49 14.21 13.24
C LEU A 316 -10.51 15.69 12.84
N GLU A 317 -9.96 16.56 13.68
CA GLU A 317 -9.93 18.00 13.43
C GLU A 317 -8.68 18.44 12.63
N PRO A 318 -8.81 19.48 11.78
CA PRO A 318 -7.64 20.17 11.26
C PRO A 318 -6.83 20.81 12.41
N PRO A 319 -5.50 20.94 12.27
CA PRO A 319 -4.70 21.66 13.25
C PRO A 319 -5.13 23.14 13.29
N ARG A 320 -5.13 23.73 14.49
CA ARG A 320 -5.36 25.17 14.64
C ARG A 320 -4.23 25.96 14.00
N TYR A 321 -4.58 27.14 13.49
CA TYR A 321 -3.59 28.11 13.04
C TYR A 321 -2.66 28.48 14.21
N PRO A 322 -1.33 28.28 14.11
CA PRO A 322 -0.45 28.35 15.28
C PRO A 322 0.10 29.75 15.55
N TYR A 323 -0.15 30.72 14.67
CA TYR A 323 0.44 32.07 14.75
C TYR A 323 -0.57 33.09 15.29
N PRO A 324 -0.09 34.26 15.77
CA PRO A 324 -0.97 35.33 16.22
C PRO A 324 -1.96 35.78 15.14
N VAL A 325 -3.21 36.00 15.55
CA VAL A 325 -4.28 36.52 14.70
C VAL A 325 -4.63 37.93 15.19
N ASP A 326 -4.75 38.89 14.27
CA ASP A 326 -5.34 40.19 14.59
C ASP A 326 -6.86 40.02 14.73
N GLU A 327 -7.34 39.99 15.97
CA GLU A 327 -8.76 39.76 16.29
C GLU A 327 -9.70 40.81 15.70
N ALA A 328 -9.24 42.06 15.58
CA ALA A 328 -10.05 43.12 14.97
C ALA A 328 -10.22 42.89 13.46
N GLN A 329 -9.16 42.45 12.79
CA GLN A 329 -9.22 42.03 11.39
C GLN A 329 -10.04 40.75 11.21
N ALA A 330 -9.83 39.73 12.04
CA ALA A 330 -10.57 38.47 11.98
C ALA A 330 -12.08 38.70 12.16
N LYS A 331 -12.48 39.58 13.09
CA LYS A 331 -13.90 39.94 13.27
C LYS A 331 -14.47 40.66 12.04
N ARG A 332 -13.73 41.59 11.44
CA ARG A 332 -14.16 42.22 10.17
C ARG A 332 -14.26 41.19 9.04
N GLY A 333 -13.29 40.29 8.93
CA GLY A 333 -13.27 39.20 7.96
C GLY A 333 -14.45 38.25 8.13
N GLY A 334 -14.83 37.93 9.38
CA GLY A 334 -16.00 37.09 9.67
C GLY A 334 -17.31 37.68 9.12
N ALA A 335 -17.50 39.00 9.25
CA ALA A 335 -18.68 39.67 8.68
C ALA A 335 -18.68 39.64 7.13
N LEU A 336 -17.51 39.81 6.50
CA LEU A 336 -17.38 39.71 5.04
C LEU A 336 -17.62 38.28 4.55
N TYR A 337 -17.05 37.28 5.24
CA TYR A 337 -17.23 35.87 4.91
C TYR A 337 -18.72 35.47 4.97
N ALA A 338 -19.42 35.89 6.03
CA ALA A 338 -20.85 35.63 6.17
C ALA A 338 -21.68 36.25 5.03
N HIS A 339 -21.28 37.41 4.51
CA HIS A 339 -22.02 38.09 3.45
C HIS A 339 -21.68 37.60 2.04
N TYR A 340 -20.44 37.18 1.78
CA TYR A 340 -19.95 36.89 0.43
C TYR A 340 -19.60 35.43 0.17
N CYS A 341 -19.37 34.61 1.20
CA CYS A 341 -18.78 33.27 1.06
C CYS A 341 -19.67 32.15 1.61
N ALA A 342 -20.41 32.41 2.69
CA ALA A 342 -21.11 31.38 3.45
C ALA A 342 -22.19 30.63 2.65
N ASP A 343 -22.81 31.28 1.67
CA ASP A 343 -23.87 30.66 0.84
C ASP A 343 -23.38 29.48 -0.01
N CYS A 344 -22.06 29.35 -0.24
CA CYS A 344 -21.48 28.22 -0.97
C CYS A 344 -20.49 27.39 -0.14
N HIS A 345 -19.77 28.00 0.80
CA HIS A 345 -18.76 27.33 1.63
C HIS A 345 -19.25 26.96 3.03
N GLY A 346 -20.52 27.24 3.32
CA GLY A 346 -21.14 27.11 4.62
C GLY A 346 -20.64 28.17 5.62
N ALA A 347 -21.31 28.26 6.77
CA ALA A 347 -21.05 29.32 7.76
C ALA A 347 -19.67 29.21 8.44
N GLY A 348 -18.97 28.09 8.27
CA GLY A 348 -17.61 27.90 8.74
C GLY A 348 -17.15 26.44 8.59
N GLY A 349 -15.95 26.10 9.06
CA GLY A 349 -15.34 24.77 8.83
C GLY A 349 -16.02 23.55 9.48
N ARG A 350 -17.26 23.70 9.98
CA ARG A 350 -18.10 22.65 10.58
C ARG A 350 -19.55 22.67 10.12
N ASN A 351 -19.92 23.66 9.31
CA ASN A 351 -21.26 23.85 8.79
C ASN A 351 -21.05 23.93 7.27
N PHE A 352 -21.39 22.85 6.57
CA PHE A 352 -21.07 22.60 5.17
C PHE A 352 -22.31 22.66 4.30
#